data_AF-A0A1I7IH17-F1
#
_entry.id   AF-A0A1I7IH17-F1
#
_cell.length_a   1.000
_cell.length_b   1.000
_cell.length_c   1.000
_cell.angle_alpha   90.00
_cell.angle_beta   90.00
_cell.angle_gamma   90.00
#
_symmetry.space_group_name_H-M   'P 1'
#
loop_
_entity.id
_entity.type
_entity.pdbx_description
1 polymer ?
#
loop_
_entity_poly.entity_id
_entity_poly.type
_entity_poly.pdbx_seq_one_letter_code
_entity_poly.pdbx_strand_id
1 'polypeptide(L)'
;MLPSFLHLTDRVFIAEIVIIFSALYLERNICTKVGGDGISVPSGRKNMVKWMYAQAIGPKIMIKTGISVIILTVLFDVCALHFKALQNIVSFMPWIVLLYILGSLFVIDNKVAAFSPEWLSKDKEKEKNWVDTAAEFARKRQYKELYEFATSTK
;
A
#
# COMPACT_ATOMS: atom_id res chain seq x y z
N MET A 1 37.45 12.84 6.29
CA MET A 1 36.22 13.65 6.35
C MET A 1 35.01 12.76 6.08
N LEU A 2 34.45 12.15 7.12
CA LEU A 2 33.12 11.50 7.08
C LEU A 2 32.38 11.98 8.34
N PRO A 3 31.52 13.00 8.24
CA PRO A 3 30.39 13.02 9.18
C PRO A 3 29.07 13.57 8.63
N SER A 4 29.03 14.23 7.47
CA SER A 4 27.80 14.91 6.99
C SER A 4 26.90 14.04 6.12
N PHE A 5 27.43 12.99 5.48
CA PHE A 5 26.65 12.13 4.58
C PHE A 5 25.75 11.16 5.35
N LEU A 6 26.28 10.56 6.44
CA LEU A 6 25.53 9.63 7.31
C LEU A 6 24.29 10.28 7.95
N HIS A 7 24.40 11.53 8.40
CA HIS A 7 23.27 12.21 9.03
C HIS A 7 22.12 12.56 8.07
N LEU A 8 22.39 12.66 6.77
CA LEU A 8 21.35 12.92 5.77
C LEU A 8 20.62 11.62 5.40
N THR A 9 21.35 10.53 5.24
CA THR A 9 20.79 9.20 4.96
C THR A 9 19.97 8.68 6.13
N ASP A 10 20.45 8.82 7.37
CA ASP A 10 19.71 8.38 8.58
C ASP A 10 18.31 8.98 8.66
N ARG A 11 18.12 10.24 8.24
CA ARG A 11 16.81 10.91 8.25
C ARG A 11 15.90 10.48 7.11
N VAL A 12 16.46 10.11 5.95
CA VAL A 12 15.68 9.62 4.81
C VAL A 12 15.13 8.25 5.15
N PHE A 13 15.99 7.29 5.53
CA PHE A 13 15.64 5.89 5.82
C PHE A 13 14.51 5.70 6.85
N ILE A 14 14.40 6.59 7.83
CA ILE A 14 13.34 6.50 8.85
C ILE A 14 11.96 6.57 8.20
N ALA A 15 11.77 7.40 7.17
CA ALA A 15 10.47 7.56 6.53
C ALA A 15 10.03 6.28 5.81
N GLU A 16 10.91 5.66 5.00
CA GLU A 16 10.57 4.41 4.31
C GLU A 16 10.31 3.26 5.27
N ILE A 17 11.12 3.16 6.33
CA ILE A 17 10.95 2.15 7.37
C ILE A 17 9.60 2.33 8.06
N VAL A 18 9.24 3.56 8.46
CA VAL A 18 7.94 3.86 9.09
C VAL A 18 6.79 3.50 8.16
N ILE A 19 6.90 3.75 6.84
CA ILE A 19 5.87 3.39 5.86
C ILE A 19 5.70 1.86 5.78
N ILE A 20 6.80 1.11 5.69
CA ILE A 20 6.75 -0.35 5.62
C ILE A 20 6.14 -0.93 6.90
N PHE A 21 6.58 -0.49 8.08
CA PHE A 21 6.02 -0.96 9.35
C PHE A 21 4.55 -0.59 9.51
N SER A 22 4.15 0.63 9.12
CA SER A 22 2.75 1.04 9.12
C SER A 22 1.93 0.16 8.18
N ALA A 23 2.43 -0.12 6.98
CA ALA A 23 1.75 -0.99 6.03
C ALA A 23 1.67 -2.44 6.53
N LEU A 24 2.73 -3.00 7.11
CA LEU A 24 2.70 -4.32 7.74
C LEU A 24 1.72 -4.39 8.92
N TYR A 25 1.65 -3.32 9.72
CA TYR A 25 0.68 -3.21 10.79
C TYR A 25 -0.74 -3.21 10.24
N LEU A 26 -1.02 -2.45 9.18
CA LEU A 26 -2.34 -2.41 8.52
C LEU A 26 -2.68 -3.72 7.82
N GLU A 27 -1.71 -4.42 7.25
CA GLU A 27 -1.90 -5.76 6.67
C GLU A 27 -2.34 -6.77 7.75
N ARG A 28 -1.84 -6.62 8.98
CA ARG A 28 -2.21 -7.45 10.13
C ARG A 28 -3.47 -6.98 10.86
N ASN A 29 -3.78 -5.68 10.82
CA ASN A 29 -4.86 -5.03 11.56
C ASN A 29 -5.80 -4.29 10.60
N ILE A 30 -6.50 -5.08 9.79
CA ILE A 30 -7.50 -4.56 8.86
C ILE A 30 -8.65 -3.91 9.62
N CYS A 31 -8.91 -2.65 9.28
CA CYS A 31 -9.99 -1.86 9.86
C CYS A 31 -11.25 -1.98 9.01
N THR A 32 -12.34 -2.40 9.64
CA THR A 32 -13.62 -2.69 8.97
C THR A 32 -14.56 -1.49 8.96
N LYS A 33 -14.41 -0.55 9.88
CA LYS A 33 -15.23 0.66 9.92
C LYS A 33 -14.87 1.58 8.74
N VAL A 34 -15.81 1.78 7.82
CA VAL A 34 -15.65 2.71 6.69
C VAL A 34 -15.33 4.11 7.21
N GLY A 35 -14.24 4.71 6.70
CA GLY A 35 -13.77 6.01 7.14
C GLY A 35 -13.09 6.03 8.52
N GLY A 36 -12.91 4.87 9.14
CA GLY A 36 -12.08 4.70 10.33
C GLY A 36 -10.60 4.61 9.99
N ASP A 37 -9.83 4.03 10.92
CA ASP A 37 -8.39 3.81 10.73
C ASP A 37 -8.12 2.94 9.49
N GLY A 38 -6.93 3.06 8.90
CA GLY A 38 -6.50 2.24 7.76
C GLY A 38 -6.33 2.97 6.43
N ILE A 39 -6.32 2.21 5.33
CA ILE A 39 -6.08 2.73 3.98
C ILE A 39 -7.32 3.47 3.48
N SER A 40 -7.28 4.79 3.68
CA SER A 40 -8.40 5.65 3.35
C SER A 40 -8.19 6.31 1.98
N VAL A 41 -8.82 5.75 0.94
CA VAL A 41 -8.89 6.34 -0.40
C VAL A 41 -10.32 6.76 -0.77
N PRO A 42 -10.50 7.82 -1.59
CA PRO A 42 -11.84 8.34 -1.95
C PRO A 42 -12.82 7.26 -2.44
N SER A 43 -12.37 6.37 -3.31
CA SER A 43 -13.18 5.30 -3.88
C SER A 43 -13.49 4.19 -2.86
N GLY A 44 -12.61 3.98 -1.88
CA GLY A 44 -12.79 3.03 -0.80
C GLY A 44 -13.86 3.47 0.19
N ARG A 45 -14.02 4.78 0.42
CA ARG A 45 -15.04 5.33 1.32
C ARG A 45 -16.47 5.23 0.78
N LYS A 46 -16.66 4.85 -0.49
CA LYS A 46 -17.99 4.80 -1.13
C LYS A 46 -18.88 3.69 -0.58
N ASN A 47 -18.32 2.52 -0.24
CA ASN A 47 -19.08 1.42 0.35
C ASN A 47 -18.16 0.41 1.08
N MET A 48 -18.75 -0.46 1.88
CA MET A 48 -18.03 -1.45 2.70
C MET A 48 -17.18 -2.42 1.88
N VAL A 49 -17.65 -2.85 0.71
CA VAL A 49 -16.92 -3.80 -0.15
C VAL A 49 -15.64 -3.17 -0.70
N LYS A 50 -15.74 -1.95 -1.22
CA LYS A 50 -14.60 -1.16 -1.72
C LYS A 50 -13.65 -0.76 -0.59
N TRP A 51 -14.19 -0.46 0.58
CA TRP A 51 -13.41 -0.21 1.79
C TRP A 51 -12.56 -1.43 2.15
N MET A 52 -13.18 -2.61 2.20
CA MET A 52 -12.48 -3.87 2.51
C MET A 52 -11.48 -4.27 1.44
N TYR A 53 -11.83 -4.06 0.18
CA TYR A 53 -10.90 -4.24 -0.93
C TYR A 53 -9.66 -3.34 -0.76
N ALA A 54 -9.85 -2.06 -0.43
CA ALA A 54 -8.76 -1.11 -0.17
C ALA A 54 -7.86 -1.56 0.99
N GLN A 55 -8.44 -2.08 2.08
CA GLN A 55 -7.65 -2.63 3.20
C GLN A 55 -6.89 -3.92 2.82
N ALA A 56 -7.40 -4.72 1.89
CA ALA A 56 -6.76 -5.96 1.46
C ALA A 56 -5.58 -5.73 0.50
N ILE A 57 -5.71 -4.77 -0.43
CA ILE A 57 -4.68 -4.50 -1.45
C ILE A 57 -3.72 -3.38 -1.07
N GLY A 58 -4.20 -2.39 -0.31
CA GLY A 58 -3.47 -1.17 0.01
C GLY A 58 -2.16 -1.42 0.75
N PRO A 59 -2.17 -2.19 1.86
CA PRO A 59 -0.96 -2.51 2.60
C PRO A 59 0.11 -3.19 1.73
N LYS A 60 -0.29 -4.14 0.88
CA LYS A 60 0.62 -4.86 -0.03
C LYS A 60 1.27 -3.93 -1.05
N ILE A 61 0.51 -2.98 -1.59
CA ILE A 61 1.03 -1.97 -2.52
C ILE A 61 2.01 -1.04 -1.80
N MET A 62 1.65 -0.56 -0.61
CA MET A 62 2.53 0.31 0.19
C MET A 62 3.83 -0.39 0.61
N ILE A 63 3.80 -1.67 0.98
CA ILE A 63 5.01 -2.45 1.28
C ILE A 63 5.92 -2.53 0.05
N LYS A 64 5.37 -2.88 -1.12
CA LYS A 64 6.14 -2.95 -2.37
C LYS A 64 6.75 -1.60 -2.72
N THR A 65 5.96 -0.52 -2.62
CA THR A 65 6.45 0.85 -2.83
C THR A 65 7.57 1.20 -1.86
N GLY A 66 7.42 0.93 -0.56
CA GLY A 66 8.45 1.18 0.44
C GLY A 66 9.76 0.45 0.14
N ILE A 67 9.69 -0.83 -0.22
CA ILE A 67 10.87 -1.62 -0.63
C ILE A 67 11.53 -1.00 -1.88
N SER A 68 10.75 -0.62 -2.89
CA SER A 68 11.29 0.01 -4.10
C SER A 68 11.99 1.33 -3.80
N VAL A 69 11.42 2.15 -2.91
CA VAL A 69 12.04 3.41 -2.49
C VAL A 69 13.33 3.16 -1.73
N ILE A 70 13.38 2.19 -0.81
CA ILE A 70 14.63 1.80 -0.11
C ILE A 70 15.73 1.42 -1.11
N ILE A 71 15.40 0.56 -2.08
CA ILE A 71 16.36 0.15 -3.11
C ILE A 71 16.87 1.37 -3.89
N LEU A 72 15.96 2.28 -4.26
CA LEU A 72 16.30 3.50 -4.99
C LEU A 72 17.22 4.41 -4.16
N THR A 73 16.91 4.63 -2.89
CA THR A 73 17.71 5.42 -1.96
C THR A 73 19.12 4.86 -1.85
N VAL A 74 19.27 3.55 -1.62
CA VAL A 74 20.59 2.88 -1.56
C VAL A 74 21.37 3.06 -2.87
N LEU A 75 20.73 2.92 -4.02
CA LEU A 75 21.38 3.12 -5.32
C LEU A 75 21.87 4.56 -5.51
N PHE A 76 21.05 5.55 -5.12
CA PHE A 76 21.46 6.96 -5.18
C PHE A 76 22.63 7.26 -4.25
N ASP A 77 22.64 6.71 -3.04
CA ASP A 77 23.75 6.90 -2.09
C ASP A 77 25.06 6.36 -2.63
N VAL A 78 25.06 5.13 -3.16
CA VAL A 78 26.25 4.51 -3.76
C VAL A 78 26.75 5.32 -4.97
N CYS A 79 25.83 5.78 -5.83
CA CYS A 79 26.18 6.60 -6.98
C CYS A 79 26.72 7.98 -6.57
N ALA A 80 26.18 8.60 -5.51
CA ALA A 80 26.61 9.92 -5.02
C ALA A 80 28.03 9.93 -4.44
N LEU A 81 28.55 8.77 -3.99
CA LEU A 81 29.96 8.61 -3.62
C LEU A 81 30.91 8.77 -4.82
N HIS A 82 30.45 8.44 -6.02
CA HIS A 82 31.25 8.43 -7.24
C HIS A 82 31.01 9.66 -8.13
N PHE A 83 29.83 10.28 -8.02
CA PHE A 83 29.45 11.43 -8.86
C PHE A 83 28.97 12.60 -8.01
N LYS A 84 29.82 13.64 -7.90
CA LYS A 84 29.54 14.86 -7.12
C LYS A 84 28.28 15.61 -7.57
N ALA A 85 27.92 15.51 -8.86
CA ALA A 85 26.68 16.08 -9.40
C ALA A 85 25.41 15.46 -8.78
N LEU A 86 25.47 14.23 -8.28
CA LEU A 86 24.34 13.54 -7.65
C LEU A 86 24.12 13.97 -6.19
N GLN A 87 25.07 14.65 -5.54
CA GLN A 87 24.90 15.13 -4.16
C GLN A 87 23.71 16.10 -4.03
N ASN A 88 23.46 16.90 -5.07
CA ASN A 88 22.29 17.77 -5.13
C ASN A 88 20.99 16.97 -5.21
N ILE A 89 20.97 15.83 -5.90
CA ILE A 89 19.79 14.96 -6.04
C ILE A 89 19.47 14.26 -4.72
N VAL A 90 20.49 13.85 -3.95
CA VAL A 90 20.29 13.26 -2.62
C VAL A 90 19.52 14.22 -1.69
N SER A 91 19.74 15.52 -1.83
CA SER A 91 19.00 16.55 -1.07
C SER A 91 17.50 16.64 -1.45
N PHE A 92 17.11 16.14 -2.63
CA PHE A 92 15.72 16.05 -3.08
C PHE A 92 15.05 14.72 -2.76
N MET A 93 15.77 13.75 -2.20
CA MET A 93 15.23 12.41 -1.91
C MET A 93 13.94 12.44 -1.08
N PRO A 94 13.78 13.27 -0.03
CA PRO A 94 12.51 13.33 0.71
C PRO A 94 11.28 13.64 -0.16
N TRP A 95 11.45 14.47 -1.20
CA TRP A 95 10.38 14.79 -2.14
C TRP A 95 10.07 13.61 -3.06
N ILE A 96 11.09 12.86 -3.47
CA ILE A 96 10.92 11.63 -4.24
C ILE A 96 10.13 10.62 -3.41
N VAL A 97 10.50 10.40 -2.14
CA VAL A 97 9.76 9.51 -1.23
C VAL A 97 8.29 9.94 -1.14
N LEU A 98 8.01 11.24 -0.96
CA LEU A 98 6.65 11.76 -0.90
C LEU A 98 5.85 11.48 -2.18
N LEU A 99 6.46 11.68 -3.36
CA LEU A 99 5.83 11.39 -4.65
C LEU A 99 5.49 9.90 -4.79
N TYR A 100 6.35 9.01 -4.31
CA TYR A 100 6.08 7.57 -4.31
C TYR A 100 4.91 7.21 -3.38
N ILE A 101 4.81 7.83 -2.20
CA ILE A 101 3.67 7.63 -1.29
C ILE A 101 2.37 8.08 -1.94
N LEU A 102 2.33 9.31 -2.46
CA LEU A 102 1.14 9.84 -3.13
C LEU A 102 0.76 9.02 -4.37
N GLY A 103 1.76 8.59 -5.15
CA GLY A 103 1.58 7.69 -6.28
C GLY A 103 0.97 6.35 -5.87
N SER A 104 1.43 5.78 -4.74
CA SER A 104 0.86 4.53 -4.22
C SER A 104 -0.61 4.68 -3.83
N LEU A 105 -0.99 5.80 -3.18
CA LEU A 105 -2.38 6.09 -2.83
C LEU A 105 -3.25 6.27 -4.08
N PHE A 106 -2.74 6.94 -5.11
CA PHE A 106 -3.44 7.09 -6.38
C PHE A 106 -3.65 5.75 -7.10
N VAL A 107 -2.63 4.88 -7.11
CA VAL A 107 -2.74 3.53 -7.68
C VAL A 107 -3.76 2.69 -6.91
N ILE A 108 -3.78 2.79 -5.58
CA ILE A 108 -4.78 2.11 -4.75
C ILE A 108 -6.18 2.63 -5.09
N ASP A 109 -6.37 3.95 -5.12
CA ASP A 109 -7.68 4.54 -5.41
C ASP A 109 -8.21 4.11 -6.78
N ASN A 110 -7.37 4.12 -7.82
CA ASN A 110 -7.76 3.66 -9.15
C ASN A 110 -8.13 2.18 -9.19
N LYS A 111 -7.38 1.32 -8.48
CA LYS A 111 -7.72 -0.11 -8.38
C LYS A 111 -9.06 -0.31 -7.68
N VAL A 112 -9.34 0.46 -6.63
CA VAL A 112 -10.61 0.41 -5.88
C VAL A 112 -11.76 1.04 -6.67
N ALA A 113 -11.50 2.08 -7.45
CA ALA A 113 -12.46 2.71 -8.34
C ALA A 113 -12.91 1.72 -9.43
N ALA A 114 -11.95 1.08 -10.08
CA ALA A 114 -12.16 0.07 -11.12
C ALA A 114 -12.76 -1.24 -10.60
N PHE A 115 -12.67 -1.49 -9.28
CA PHE A 115 -13.31 -2.65 -8.68
C PHE A 115 -14.84 -2.55 -8.80
N SER A 116 -15.42 -3.48 -9.56
CA SER A 116 -16.87 -3.70 -9.64
C SER A 116 -17.19 -5.14 -9.21
N PRO A 117 -18.11 -5.34 -8.26
CA PRO A 117 -18.62 -6.67 -7.89
C PRO A 117 -19.21 -7.43 -9.09
N GLU A 118 -19.78 -6.72 -10.05
CA GLU A 118 -20.40 -7.29 -11.27
C GLU A 118 -19.36 -7.77 -12.30
N TRP A 119 -18.10 -7.35 -12.16
CA TRP A 119 -17.00 -7.81 -13.02
C TRP A 119 -16.43 -9.15 -12.55
N LEU A 120 -16.69 -9.51 -11.29
CA LEU A 120 -16.31 -10.80 -10.72
C LEU A 120 -17.18 -11.93 -11.26
N SER A 121 -18.50 -11.71 -11.43
CA SER A 121 -19.42 -12.75 -11.95
C SER A 121 -19.18 -13.15 -13.41
N LYS A 122 -18.37 -12.39 -14.17
CA LYS A 122 -18.03 -12.69 -15.56
C LYS A 122 -16.74 -13.49 -15.74
N ASP A 123 -15.87 -13.50 -14.74
CA ASP A 123 -14.54 -14.12 -14.80
C ASP A 123 -14.38 -15.06 -13.60
N LYS A 124 -14.78 -16.33 -13.79
CA LYS A 124 -14.88 -17.34 -12.73
C LYS A 124 -13.57 -17.57 -11.96
N GLU A 125 -12.42 -17.32 -12.59
CA GLU A 125 -11.11 -17.48 -11.94
C GLU A 125 -10.78 -16.30 -11.01
N LYS A 126 -11.13 -15.08 -11.42
CA LYS A 126 -11.04 -13.88 -10.57
C LYS A 126 -12.11 -13.85 -9.48
N GLU A 127 -13.30 -14.36 -9.80
CA GLU A 127 -14.38 -14.59 -8.84
C GLU A 127 -13.91 -15.53 -7.74
N LYS A 128 -13.32 -16.68 -8.11
CA LYS A 128 -12.79 -17.64 -7.17
C LYS A 128 -11.67 -17.04 -6.33
N ASN A 129 -10.74 -16.28 -6.91
CA ASN A 129 -9.69 -15.60 -6.13
C ASN A 129 -10.25 -14.56 -5.16
N TRP A 130 -11.27 -13.78 -5.56
CA TRP A 130 -11.91 -12.80 -4.68
C TRP A 130 -12.78 -13.44 -3.61
N VAL A 131 -13.56 -14.46 -3.96
CA VAL A 131 -14.40 -15.22 -3.03
C VAL A 131 -13.52 -16.00 -2.08
N ASP A 132 -12.41 -16.59 -2.52
CA ASP A 132 -11.42 -17.22 -1.63
C ASP A 132 -10.72 -16.17 -0.77
N THR A 133 -10.40 -14.98 -1.29
CA THR A 133 -9.83 -13.89 -0.48
C THR A 133 -10.84 -13.38 0.56
N ALA A 134 -12.08 -13.12 0.16
CA ALA A 134 -13.17 -12.64 1.02
C ALA A 134 -13.61 -13.73 2.01
N ALA A 135 -13.66 -14.99 1.59
CA ALA A 135 -13.99 -16.14 2.43
C ALA A 135 -12.83 -16.50 3.34
N GLU A 136 -11.56 -16.36 2.94
CA GLU A 136 -10.39 -16.50 3.81
C GLU A 136 -10.36 -15.36 4.84
N PHE A 137 -10.70 -14.13 4.44
CA PHE A 137 -10.91 -13.01 5.37
C PHE A 137 -12.05 -13.28 6.36
N ALA A 138 -13.17 -13.82 5.88
CA ALA A 138 -14.31 -14.19 6.73
C ALA A 138 -13.99 -15.40 7.64
N ARG A 139 -13.28 -16.43 7.13
CA ARG A 139 -12.91 -17.65 7.88
C ARG A 139 -11.86 -17.36 8.94
N LYS A 140 -10.84 -16.55 8.63
CA LYS A 140 -9.77 -16.24 9.58
C LYS A 140 -10.26 -15.38 10.74
N ARG A 141 -11.32 -14.56 10.58
CA ARG A 141 -11.70 -13.55 11.59
C ARG A 141 -13.20 -13.29 11.82
N GLN A 142 -14.09 -14.24 11.50
CA GLN A 142 -15.53 -14.25 11.87
C GLN A 142 -16.36 -13.02 11.42
N TYR A 143 -16.30 -12.64 10.15
CA TYR A 143 -17.15 -11.55 9.61
C TYR A 143 -18.38 -12.09 8.88
N LYS A 144 -19.51 -12.12 9.60
CA LYS A 144 -20.81 -12.63 9.12
C LYS A 144 -21.33 -11.87 7.89
N GLU A 145 -21.24 -10.54 7.87
CA GLU A 145 -21.75 -9.70 6.76
C GLU A 145 -20.96 -9.87 5.45
N LEU A 146 -19.63 -10.04 5.53
CA LEU A 146 -18.78 -10.27 4.36
C LEU A 146 -18.97 -11.67 3.79
N TYR A 147 -19.18 -12.65 4.68
CA TYR A 147 -19.55 -14.01 4.32
C TYR A 147 -20.94 -14.06 3.69
N GLU A 148 -21.93 -13.39 4.28
CA GLU A 148 -23.30 -13.28 3.74
C GLU A 148 -23.31 -12.61 2.38
N PHE A 149 -22.57 -11.52 2.17
CA PHE A 149 -22.43 -10.89 0.86
C PHE A 149 -21.74 -11.80 -0.18
N ALA A 150 -20.66 -12.48 0.20
CA ALA A 150 -19.93 -13.39 -0.68
C ALA A 150 -20.68 -14.69 -0.97
N THR A 151 -21.61 -15.10 -0.09
CA THR A 151 -22.43 -16.31 -0.26
C THR A 151 -23.80 -16.03 -0.86
N SER A 152 -24.32 -14.80 -0.78
CA SER A 152 -25.57 -14.37 -1.42
C SER A 152 -25.43 -14.06 -2.91
N THR A 153 -24.21 -14.05 -3.45
CA THR A 153 -23.94 -13.89 -4.88
C THR A 153 -23.90 -15.21 -5.66
N LYS A 154 -24.19 -16.33 -5.00
CA LYS A 154 -24.35 -17.65 -5.64
C LYS A 154 -25.72 -17.85 -6.25
#